data_AF-A0A6J4SBM2-F1
#
_entry.id   AF-A0A6J4SBM2-F1
#
_cell.length_a   1.000
_cell.length_b   1.000
_cell.length_c   1.000
_cell.angle_alpha   90.00
_cell.angle_beta   90.00
_cell.angle_gamma   90.00
#
_symmetry.space_group_name_H-M   'P 1'
#
loop_
_entity.id
_entity.type
_entity.pdbx_description
1 polymer ?
#
loop_
_entity_poly.entity_id
_entity_poly.type
_entity_poly.pdbx_seq_one_letter_code
_entity_poly.pdbx_strand_id
1 'polypeptide(L)'
;MADDAGARRTGRTALLTAAVALPAGWWLAEATRGEPAADRRAAPPAATAARDVYSAGFRDDPYVLAQQREVVEALERECRATGVRCAEARAARRYLEEQGR
;
A
#
# COMPACT_ATOMS: atom_id res chain seq x y z
N MET A 1 -34.35 -49.99 -6.03
CA MET A 1 -33.08 -49.44 -5.50
C MET A 1 -32.37 -48.75 -6.64
N ALA A 2 -31.82 -47.59 -6.33
CA ALA A 2 -31.52 -46.48 -7.23
C ALA A 2 -30.24 -46.67 -8.07
N ASP A 3 -30.02 -45.65 -8.90
CA ASP A 3 -28.83 -45.30 -9.69
C ASP A 3 -28.72 -46.07 -11.04
N ASP A 4 -28.47 -45.42 -12.18
CA ASP A 4 -27.49 -44.36 -12.38
C ASP A 4 -27.79 -43.51 -13.63
N ALA A 5 -27.62 -42.19 -13.49
CA ALA A 5 -27.89 -41.17 -14.49
C ALA A 5 -26.61 -40.89 -15.31
N GLY A 6 -26.48 -41.52 -16.48
CA GLY A 6 -25.40 -41.26 -17.43
C GLY A 6 -25.65 -40.06 -18.35
N ALA A 7 -25.89 -38.87 -17.80
CA ALA A 7 -26.08 -37.64 -18.58
C ALA A 7 -24.73 -37.08 -19.08
N ARG A 8 -24.28 -37.55 -20.25
CA ARG A 8 -23.25 -36.85 -21.04
C ARG A 8 -23.89 -35.64 -21.71
N ARG A 9 -23.38 -34.44 -21.42
CA ARG A 9 -23.30 -33.23 -22.28
C ARG A 9 -23.60 -31.95 -21.49
N THR A 10 -22.55 -31.29 -21.02
CA THR A 10 -22.54 -29.86 -20.72
C THR A 10 -21.11 -29.40 -21.03
N GLY A 11 -20.83 -28.47 -21.93
CA GLY A 11 -21.57 -27.28 -22.29
C GLY A 11 -20.60 -26.12 -22.05
N ARG A 12 -20.04 -25.56 -23.14
CA ARG A 12 -19.07 -24.45 -23.12
C ARG A 12 -19.60 -23.31 -22.23
N THR A 13 -19.04 -23.13 -21.06
CA THR A 13 -19.41 -22.03 -20.15
C THR A 13 -18.88 -20.72 -20.72
N ALA A 14 -19.80 -19.91 -21.25
CA ALA A 14 -19.53 -18.55 -21.68
C ALA A 14 -19.11 -17.71 -20.46
N LEU A 15 -17.93 -17.10 -20.54
CA LEU A 15 -17.45 -16.10 -19.58
C LEU A 15 -18.32 -14.84 -19.72
N LEU A 16 -19.19 -14.61 -18.75
CA LEU A 16 -19.87 -13.33 -18.53
C LEU A 16 -18.95 -12.45 -17.67
N THR A 17 -18.15 -11.59 -18.30
CA THR A 17 -17.48 -10.49 -17.57
C THR A 17 -18.39 -9.28 -17.56
N ALA A 18 -19.03 -9.03 -16.43
CA ALA A 18 -19.79 -7.82 -16.16
C ALA A 18 -18.83 -6.61 -16.10
N ALA A 19 -18.89 -5.74 -17.09
CA ALA A 19 -18.28 -4.40 -17.03
C ALA A 19 -19.18 -3.48 -16.19
N VAL A 20 -18.93 -3.42 -14.89
CA VAL A 20 -19.65 -2.49 -13.99
C VAL A 20 -18.77 -1.28 -13.70
N ALA A 21 -19.04 -0.23 -14.46
CA ALA A 21 -19.22 1.16 -14.04
C ALA A 21 -18.13 1.84 -13.17
N LEU A 22 -17.24 2.59 -13.82
CA LEU A 22 -16.51 3.71 -13.22
C LEU A 22 -17.11 5.07 -13.68
N PRO A 23 -18.24 5.56 -13.13
CA PRO A 23 -18.65 6.95 -13.36
C PRO A 23 -18.20 7.91 -12.22
N ALA A 24 -17.76 7.39 -11.08
CA ALA A 24 -17.47 8.22 -9.90
C ALA A 24 -16.17 9.04 -9.99
N GLY A 25 -15.19 8.58 -10.78
CA GLY A 25 -13.89 9.25 -10.87
C GLY A 25 -13.94 10.62 -11.55
N TRP A 26 -14.90 10.84 -12.45
CA TRP A 26 -14.96 12.07 -13.25
C TRP A 26 -15.62 13.23 -12.49
N TRP A 27 -16.58 12.94 -11.61
CA TRP A 27 -17.23 13.96 -10.78
C TRP A 27 -16.29 14.51 -9.69
N LEU A 28 -15.39 13.67 -9.16
CA LEU A 28 -14.37 14.12 -8.20
C LEU A 28 -13.34 15.05 -8.86
N ALA A 29 -13.04 14.86 -10.15
CA ALA A 29 -12.10 15.70 -10.90
C ALA A 29 -12.68 17.07 -11.33
N GLU A 30 -14.01 17.24 -11.34
CA GLU A 30 -14.64 18.55 -11.54
C GLU A 30 -14.69 19.35 -10.23
N ALA A 31 -14.99 18.69 -9.10
CA ALA A 31 -15.07 19.35 -7.79
C ALA A 31 -13.76 20.04 -7.36
N THR A 32 -12.60 19.61 -7.89
CA THR A 32 -11.29 20.18 -7.58
C THR A 32 -10.79 21.22 -8.59
N ARG A 33 -11.55 21.56 -9.63
CA ARG A 33 -11.13 22.53 -10.67
C ARG A 33 -11.34 24.01 -10.26
N GLY A 34 -11.79 24.26 -9.03
CA GLY A 34 -12.27 25.56 -8.57
C GLY A 34 -11.43 26.29 -7.50
N GLU A 35 -10.13 26.00 -7.31
CA GLU A 35 -9.28 26.85 -6.47
C GLU A 35 -8.02 27.30 -7.22
N PRO A 36 -7.87 28.60 -7.54
CA PRO A 36 -6.56 29.14 -7.89
C PRO A 36 -5.75 29.24 -6.60
N ALA A 37 -4.98 28.19 -6.29
CA ALA A 37 -3.98 28.25 -5.25
C ALA A 37 -2.98 29.36 -5.61
N ALA A 38 -2.91 30.37 -4.74
CA ALA A 38 -2.05 31.53 -4.87
C ALA A 38 -0.63 31.14 -5.31
N ASP A 39 -0.15 31.86 -6.34
CA ASP A 39 1.23 31.87 -6.78
C ASP A 39 2.14 32.30 -5.62
N ARG A 40 2.64 31.32 -4.87
CA ARG A 40 3.87 31.45 -4.11
C ARG A 40 4.92 30.60 -4.80
N ARG A 41 5.49 31.12 -5.89
CA ARG A 41 6.88 30.84 -6.23
C ARG A 41 7.77 31.35 -5.10
N ALA A 42 7.72 30.67 -3.96
CA ALA A 42 8.85 30.62 -3.07
C ALA A 42 9.99 30.05 -3.92
N ALA A 43 11.12 30.77 -3.97
CA ALA A 43 12.33 30.25 -4.58
C ALA A 43 12.53 28.80 -4.09
N PRO A 44 12.79 27.83 -4.99
CA PRO A 44 13.04 26.47 -4.55
C PRO A 44 14.12 26.55 -3.47
N PRO A 45 13.90 25.96 -2.28
CA PRO A 45 14.91 25.98 -1.23
C PRO A 45 16.22 25.49 -1.87
N ALA A 46 17.31 26.24 -1.65
CA ALA A 46 18.63 25.91 -2.16
C ALA A 46 18.85 24.41 -1.99
N ALA A 47 19.06 23.71 -3.11
CA ALA A 47 18.95 22.25 -3.23
C ALA A 47 19.40 21.58 -1.93
N THR A 48 18.44 21.24 -1.07
CA THR A 48 18.70 20.31 0.01
C THR A 48 19.22 19.09 -0.71
N ALA A 49 20.37 18.56 -0.31
CA ALA A 49 20.92 17.34 -0.91
C ALA A 49 19.80 16.30 -0.91
N ALA A 50 19.15 16.15 -2.06
CA ALA A 50 17.98 15.32 -2.18
C ALA A 50 18.50 13.92 -1.92
N ARG A 51 17.97 13.26 -0.87
CA ARG A 51 18.36 11.88 -0.62
C ARG A 51 17.95 11.10 -1.86
N ASP A 52 18.90 10.34 -2.39
CA ASP A 52 18.64 9.50 -3.55
C ASP A 52 17.80 8.29 -3.11
N VAL A 53 16.51 8.57 -2.89
CA VAL A 53 15.49 7.62 -2.42
C VAL A 53 15.17 6.53 -3.45
N TYR A 54 15.69 6.67 -4.67
CA TYR A 54 15.54 5.69 -5.74
C TYR A 54 16.83 4.91 -6.03
N SER A 55 17.89 5.10 -5.24
CA SER A 55 19.13 4.34 -5.36
C SER A 55 19.04 2.97 -4.69
N ALA A 56 19.80 2.00 -5.19
CA ALA A 56 19.91 0.67 -4.58
C ALA A 56 20.41 0.72 -3.12
N GLY A 57 21.15 1.78 -2.75
CA GLY A 57 21.63 2.01 -1.39
C GLY A 57 20.59 2.57 -0.41
N PHE A 58 19.37 2.90 -0.86
CA PHE A 58 18.31 3.41 0.01
C PHE A 58 17.95 2.46 1.17
N ARG A 59 18.06 1.14 0.94
CA ARG A 59 17.78 0.13 1.97
C ARG A 59 18.77 0.19 3.15
N ASP A 60 20.00 0.60 2.89
CA ASP A 60 21.08 0.68 3.87
C ASP A 60 21.25 2.12 4.40
N ASP A 61 20.41 3.06 3.97
CA ASP A 61 20.48 4.44 4.44
C ASP A 61 20.14 4.51 5.95
N PRO A 62 21.01 5.10 6.78
CA PRO A 62 20.85 5.10 8.23
C PRO A 62 19.59 5.85 8.71
N TYR A 63 19.16 6.87 7.98
CA TYR A 63 17.93 7.60 8.28
C TYR A 63 16.70 6.75 7.95
N VAL A 64 16.72 6.02 6.83
CA VAL A 64 15.63 5.09 6.48
C VAL A 64 15.50 3.99 7.52
N LEU A 65 16.61 3.40 7.97
CA LEU A 65 16.61 2.39 9.03
C LEU A 65 16.15 2.97 10.39
N ALA A 66 16.45 4.23 10.68
CA ALA A 66 15.92 4.90 11.87
C ALA A 66 14.40 5.09 11.80
N GLN A 67 13.90 5.56 10.65
CA GLN A 67 12.46 5.73 10.42
C GLN A 67 11.69 4.40 10.46
N GLN A 68 12.26 3.32 9.91
CA GLN A 68 11.64 2.00 10.01
C GLN A 68 11.57 1.51 11.46
N ARG A 69 12.60 1.76 12.28
CA ARG A 69 12.60 1.43 13.72
C ARG A 69 11.47 2.16 14.45
N GLU A 70 11.30 3.45 14.21
CA GLU A 70 10.21 4.25 14.81
C GLU A 70 8.83 3.69 14.48
N VAL A 71 8.61 3.26 13.22
CA VAL A 71 7.35 2.65 12.78
C VAL A 71 7.10 1.32 13.48
N VAL A 72 8.11 0.46 13.59
CA VAL A 72 7.98 -0.82 14.30
C VAL A 72 7.66 -0.62 15.78
N GLU A 73 8.32 0.32 16.44
CA GLU A 73 8.01 0.64 17.83
C GLU A 73 6.59 1.17 18.02
N ALA A 74 6.08 1.97 17.06
CA ALA A 74 4.69 2.42 17.09
C ALA A 74 3.70 1.25 16.97
N LEU A 75 3.97 0.32 16.06
CA LEU A 75 3.19 -0.93 15.91
C LEU A 75 3.22 -1.79 17.17
N GLU A 76 4.39 -1.94 17.80
CA GLU A 76 4.52 -2.69 19.05
C GLU A 76 3.79 -2.01 20.22
N ARG A 77 3.81 -0.67 20.29
CA ARG A 77 3.01 0.08 21.27
C ARG A 77 1.51 -0.12 21.03
N GLU A 78 1.05 -0.05 19.78
CA GLU A 78 -0.36 -0.26 19.43
C GLU A 78 -0.81 -1.68 19.79
N CYS A 79 -0.03 -2.70 19.45
CA CYS A 79 -0.30 -4.08 19.84
C CYS A 79 -0.38 -4.23 21.36
N ARG A 80 0.55 -3.65 22.13
CA ARG A 80 0.50 -3.70 23.60
C ARG A 80 -0.73 -3.01 24.18
N ALA A 81 -1.15 -1.89 23.58
CA ALA A 81 -2.29 -1.11 24.06
C ALA A 81 -3.64 -1.74 23.70
N THR A 82 -3.75 -2.38 22.53
CA THR A 82 -5.04 -2.78 21.93
C THR A 82 -5.20 -4.28 21.73
N GLY A 83 -4.10 -5.04 21.72
CA GLY A 83 -4.07 -6.45 21.32
C GLY A 83 -4.19 -6.69 19.81
N VAL A 84 -4.28 -5.63 19.00
CA VAL A 84 -4.47 -5.70 17.55
C VAL A 84 -3.14 -5.60 16.81
N ARG A 85 -3.04 -6.16 15.60
CA ARG A 85 -1.85 -6.11 14.72
C ARG A 85 -0.55 -6.67 15.33
N CYS A 86 -0.67 -7.53 16.33
CA CYS A 86 0.49 -8.10 17.02
C CYS A 86 1.32 -9.04 16.13
N ALA A 87 0.71 -9.68 15.12
CA ALA A 87 1.45 -10.51 14.17
C ALA A 87 2.33 -9.66 13.25
N GLU A 88 1.79 -8.54 12.78
CA GLU A 88 2.43 -7.54 11.95
C GLU A 88 3.58 -6.87 12.70
N ALA A 89 3.37 -6.48 13.97
CA ALA A 89 4.43 -5.95 14.82
C ALA A 89 5.60 -6.94 14.96
N ARG A 90 5.31 -8.22 15.22
CA ARG A 90 6.35 -9.28 15.28
C ARG A 90 7.05 -9.53 13.94
N ALA A 91 6.31 -9.51 12.84
CA ALA A 91 6.88 -9.68 11.51
C ALA A 91 7.81 -8.52 11.16
N ALA A 92 7.40 -7.29 11.45
CA ALA A 92 8.19 -6.10 11.19
C ALA A 92 9.47 -6.04 12.05
N ARG A 93 9.38 -6.46 13.32
CA ARG A 93 10.56 -6.61 14.20
C ARG A 93 11.57 -7.60 13.61
N ARG A 94 11.12 -8.78 13.21
CA ARG A 94 11.99 -9.80 12.59
C ARG A 94 12.63 -9.29 11.30
N TYR A 95 11.88 -8.60 10.46
CA TYR A 95 12.43 -8.01 9.25
C TYR A 95 13.57 -7.02 9.56
N LEU A 96 13.42 -6.16 10.56
CA LEU A 96 14.50 -5.25 10.96
C LEU A 96 15.74 -5.97 11.48
N GLU A 97 15.56 -7.06 12.22
CA GLU A 97 16.67 -7.89 12.71
C GLU A 97 17.41 -8.60 11.56
N GLU A 98 16.67 -9.06 10.55
CA GLU A 98 17.23 -9.72 9.36
C GLU A 98 17.97 -8.73 8.43
N GLN A 99 17.46 -7.51 8.29
CA GLN A 99 18.10 -6.47 7.47
C GLN A 99 19.25 -5.75 8.21
N GLY A 100 19.18 -5.69 9.54
CA GLY A 100 20.04 -4.85 10.37
C GLY A 100 21.38 -5.46 10.79
N ARG A 101 21.77 -6.63 10.27
CA ARG A 101 23.00 -7.42 10.61
C ARG A 101 23.83 -6.92 11.80
#